data_AF-A0AA45L9U0-F1
#
_entry.id   AF-A0AA45L9U0-F1
#
_cell.length_a   1.000
_cell.length_b   1.000
_cell.length_c   1.000
_cell.angle_alpha   90.00
_cell.angle_beta   90.00
_cell.angle_gamma   90.00
#
_symmetry.space_group_name_H-M   'P 1'
#
loop_
_entity.id
_entity.type
_entity.pdbx_description
1 polymer ?
#
loop_
_entity_poly.entity_id
_entity_poly.type
_entity_poly.pdbx_seq_one_letter_code
_entity_poly.pdbx_strand_id
1 'polypeptide(L)'
;MYPNLFYPWAWRDPSWLHVGDKEPKAETSPDTGTEARPGSPFVGYSVEATDGGIGKVHEDDAEVPADCLVVDTGPWIFGRKVVLPIGTVERVDHENRTVHVDRTKDQIKDAPEFTDGADHEDYRTRTGDYYTESYRLLPPML
;
A
#
# COMPACT_ATOMS: atom_id res chain seq x y z
N MET A 1 -5.14 -16.45 19.74
CA MET A 1 -4.25 -15.53 19.03
C MET A 1 -4.89 -15.32 17.67
N TYR A 2 -5.46 -14.14 17.39
CA TYR A 2 -5.96 -13.87 16.06
C TYR A 2 -4.76 -13.92 15.10
N PRO A 3 -4.81 -14.68 13.99
CA PRO A 3 -3.78 -14.51 12.97
C PRO A 3 -3.81 -13.04 12.56
N ASN A 4 -2.65 -12.40 12.47
CA ASN A 4 -2.54 -11.04 11.96
C ASN A 4 -2.95 -11.07 10.48
N LEU A 5 -4.26 -10.98 10.21
CA LEU A 5 -4.79 -10.92 8.86
C LEU A 5 -4.42 -9.56 8.30
N PHE A 6 -3.38 -9.55 7.49
CA PHE A 6 -3.10 -8.46 6.60
C PHE A 6 -4.07 -8.52 5.41
N TYR A 7 -4.81 -7.43 5.18
CA TYR A 7 -5.66 -7.26 4.03
C TYR A 7 -4.97 -6.28 3.07
N PRO A 8 -4.27 -6.75 2.02
CA PRO A 8 -3.46 -5.90 1.16
C PRO A 8 -4.24 -4.71 0.58
N TRP A 9 -5.46 -4.97 0.12
CA TRP A 9 -6.25 -4.01 -0.63
C TRP A 9 -7.26 -3.24 0.22
N ALA A 10 -7.18 -3.36 1.55
CA ALA A 10 -8.06 -2.63 2.45
C ALA A 10 -7.22 -1.73 3.36
N TRP A 11 -7.73 -0.51 3.60
CA TRP A 11 -7.17 0.34 4.64
C TRP A 11 -7.12 -0.43 5.95
N ARG A 12 -6.00 -0.29 6.67
CA ARG A 12 -5.94 -0.77 8.06
C ARG A 12 -7.03 -0.07 8.84
N ASP A 13 -7.83 -0.87 9.53
CA ASP A 13 -9.03 -0.42 10.22
C ASP A 13 -8.71 0.78 11.13
N PRO A 14 -9.36 1.95 10.98
CA PRO A 14 -9.12 3.13 11.81
C PRO A 14 -9.74 3.00 13.22
N SER A 15 -10.11 1.80 13.67
CA SER A 15 -10.72 1.55 14.99
C SER A 15 -9.90 2.00 16.21
N TRP A 16 -8.66 2.46 16.03
CA TRP A 16 -7.86 3.16 17.04
C TRP A 16 -8.34 4.61 17.27
N LEU A 17 -9.24 5.14 16.43
CA LEU A 17 -9.83 6.48 16.58
C LEU A 17 -11.14 6.50 17.40
N HIS A 18 -11.73 5.36 17.76
CA HIS A 18 -13.02 5.30 18.46
C HIS A 18 -13.06 4.21 19.54
N VAL A 19 -12.51 4.48 20.72
CA VAL A 19 -12.96 3.79 21.95
C VAL A 19 -14.21 4.50 22.43
N GLY A 20 -15.37 3.96 22.06
CA GLY A 20 -16.68 4.44 22.49
C GLY A 20 -17.81 3.94 21.59
N ASP A 21 -18.28 2.72 21.88
CA ASP A 21 -19.62 2.19 21.55
C ASP A 21 -20.16 2.38 20.11
N LYS A 22 -19.82 1.45 19.21
CA LYS A 22 -20.77 0.56 18.49
C LYS A 22 -20.03 -0.25 17.43
N GLU A 23 -20.32 -1.55 17.42
CA GLU A 23 -19.87 -2.52 16.40
C GLU A 23 -20.05 -1.99 14.96
N PRO A 24 -19.05 -2.13 14.07
CA PRO A 24 -19.19 -1.71 12.69
C PRO A 24 -20.02 -2.72 11.90
N LYS A 25 -21.05 -2.21 11.23
CA LYS A 25 -21.84 -2.93 10.23
C LYS A 25 -20.93 -3.22 9.04
N ALA A 26 -20.42 -4.45 8.97
CA ALA A 26 -19.78 -4.98 7.78
C ALA A 26 -20.79 -5.09 6.63
N GLU A 27 -20.66 -4.22 5.64
CA GLU A 27 -21.23 -4.36 4.30
C GLU A 27 -20.60 -3.25 3.43
N THR A 28 -19.58 -3.53 2.63
CA THR A 28 -19.73 -4.21 1.33
C THR A 28 -18.36 -4.68 0.83
N SER A 29 -18.27 -5.93 0.40
CA SER A 29 -17.29 -6.40 -0.60
C SER A 29 -18.09 -6.96 -1.78
N PRO A 30 -17.51 -7.14 -2.98
CA PRO A 30 -16.49 -6.35 -3.68
C PRO A 30 -17.12 -5.72 -4.95
N ASP A 31 -16.92 -4.43 -5.20
CA ASP A 31 -17.27 -3.86 -6.51
C ASP A 31 -16.05 -3.90 -7.42
N THR A 32 -16.08 -4.81 -8.38
CA THR A 32 -15.20 -4.85 -9.54
C THR A 32 -15.45 -3.60 -10.39
N GLY A 33 -14.71 -2.53 -10.10
CA GLY A 33 -14.80 -1.27 -10.83
C GLY A 33 -13.41 -0.70 -11.07
N THR A 34 -12.83 -1.03 -12.22
CA THR A 34 -11.74 -0.28 -12.86
C THR A 34 -12.25 1.12 -13.18
N GLU A 35 -12.35 1.99 -12.18
CA GLU A 35 -12.45 3.43 -12.38
C GLU A 35 -11.12 4.03 -11.93
N ALA A 36 -10.25 4.26 -12.92
CA ALA A 36 -9.12 5.17 -12.81
C ALA A 36 -9.63 6.45 -12.13
N ARG A 37 -9.12 6.75 -10.94
CA ARG A 37 -9.58 7.92 -10.20
C ARG A 37 -9.06 9.17 -10.90
N PRO A 38 -9.90 10.18 -11.19
CA PRO A 38 -9.41 11.48 -11.63
C PRO A 38 -8.56 12.10 -10.52
N GLY A 39 -7.24 11.97 -10.65
CA GLY A 39 -6.23 12.44 -9.70
C GLY A 39 -6.18 11.57 -8.44
N SER A 40 -5.24 10.63 -8.36
CA SER A 40 -4.94 10.02 -7.06
C SER A 40 -4.43 11.13 -6.11
N PRO A 41 -5.05 11.32 -4.93
CA PRO A 41 -4.77 12.47 -4.07
C PRO A 41 -3.34 12.48 -3.52
N PHE A 42 -2.62 11.37 -3.67
CA PHE A 42 -1.27 11.18 -3.17
C PHE A 42 -0.20 11.39 -4.23
N VAL A 43 -0.54 11.63 -5.50
CA VAL A 43 0.47 11.85 -6.56
C VAL A 43 1.45 12.95 -6.13
N GLY A 44 2.75 12.62 -6.22
CA GLY A 44 3.85 13.48 -5.81
C GLY A 44 4.12 13.56 -4.31
N TYR A 45 3.36 12.84 -3.46
CA TYR A 45 3.70 12.68 -2.05
C TYR A 45 4.98 11.86 -1.91
N SER A 46 5.81 12.22 -0.93
CA SER A 46 6.95 11.40 -0.53
C SER A 46 6.45 10.13 0.13
N VAL A 47 7.18 9.03 -0.04
CA VAL A 47 6.89 7.77 0.65
C VAL A 47 8.06 7.42 1.56
N GLU A 48 7.74 7.17 2.83
CA GLU A 48 8.69 6.85 3.90
C GLU A 48 8.43 5.43 4.40
N ALA A 49 9.44 4.57 4.28
CA ALA A 49 9.50 3.28 4.97
C ALA A 49 9.86 3.49 6.45
N THR A 50 9.78 2.42 7.24
CA THR A 50 10.13 2.45 8.68
C THR A 50 11.57 2.88 8.96
N ASP A 51 12.46 2.67 7.98
CA ASP A 51 13.89 2.97 8.00
C ASP A 51 14.30 4.05 6.99
N GLY A 52 13.33 4.84 6.51
CA GLY A 52 13.53 6.11 5.81
C GLY A 52 12.91 6.20 4.41
N GLY A 53 13.13 7.33 3.74
CA GLY A 53 12.55 7.62 2.42
C GLY A 53 12.87 6.60 1.33
N ILE A 54 11.85 6.26 0.56
CA ILE A 54 11.92 5.31 -0.55
C ILE A 54 11.61 5.91 -1.90
N GLY A 55 11.04 7.12 -1.98
CA GLY A 55 10.66 7.71 -3.25
C GLY A 55 9.40 8.57 -3.16
N LYS A 56 8.64 8.62 -4.26
CA LYS A 56 7.41 9.40 -4.37
C LYS A 56 6.32 8.64 -5.10
N VAL A 57 5.07 8.95 -4.81
CA VAL A 57 3.93 8.42 -5.56
C VAL A 57 3.97 8.96 -6.99
N HIS A 58 3.97 8.06 -7.97
CA HIS A 58 4.09 8.33 -9.39
C HIS A 58 2.73 8.70 -10.01
N GLU A 59 2.71 9.33 -11.19
CA GLU A 59 1.48 9.73 -11.90
C GLU A 59 0.64 8.55 -12.41
N ASP A 60 1.30 7.45 -12.82
CA ASP A 60 0.64 6.16 -13.17
C ASP A 60 -0.27 5.63 -12.05
N ASP A 61 -0.14 6.14 -10.82
CA ASP A 61 -1.07 5.83 -9.73
C ASP A 61 -2.54 6.19 -10.09
N ALA A 62 -2.75 7.16 -10.99
CA ALA A 62 -4.07 7.50 -11.49
C ALA A 62 -4.68 6.43 -12.41
N GLU A 63 -3.86 5.56 -13.00
CA GLU A 63 -4.27 4.53 -13.98
C GLU A 63 -4.41 3.13 -13.36
N VAL A 64 -3.94 2.93 -12.13
CA VAL A 64 -4.08 1.68 -11.38
C VAL A 64 -5.31 1.69 -10.46
N PRO A 65 -5.75 0.52 -9.95
CA PRO A 65 -6.83 0.45 -8.98
C PRO A 65 -6.55 1.28 -7.72
N ALA A 66 -7.58 1.90 -7.17
CA ALA A 66 -7.45 2.85 -6.06
C ALA A 66 -7.00 2.27 -4.70
N ASP A 67 -6.85 0.96 -4.63
CA ASP A 67 -6.39 0.22 -3.45
C ASP A 67 -4.86 0.01 -3.45
N CYS A 68 -4.16 0.73 -4.34
CA CYS A 68 -2.74 0.61 -4.62
C CYS A 68 -2.07 1.99 -4.59
N LEU A 69 -0.76 2.01 -4.37
CA LEU A 69 0.11 3.17 -4.56
C LEU A 69 1.27 2.79 -5.49
N VAL A 70 1.38 3.42 -6.66
CA VAL A 70 2.58 3.31 -7.53
C VAL A 70 3.64 4.26 -7.02
N VAL A 71 4.78 3.74 -6.59
CA VAL A 71 5.88 4.52 -6.04
C VAL A 71 7.07 4.47 -6.99
N ASP A 72 7.47 5.64 -7.49
CA ASP A 72 8.77 5.83 -8.11
C ASP A 72 9.84 5.89 -7.03
N THR A 73 10.74 4.91 -7.04
CA THR A 73 11.77 4.80 -6.00
C THR A 73 13.02 5.63 -6.27
N GLY A 74 13.04 6.35 -7.39
CA GLY A 74 14.17 7.16 -7.84
C GLY A 74 15.50 6.37 -7.81
N PRO A 75 16.63 7.03 -7.52
CA PRO A 75 17.94 6.41 -7.67
C PRO A 75 18.23 5.27 -6.69
N TRP A 76 17.41 5.08 -5.66
CA TRP A 76 17.71 4.17 -4.55
C TRP A 76 17.66 2.68 -4.94
N ILE A 77 16.72 2.26 -5.81
CA ILE A 77 16.71 0.91 -6.41
C ILE A 77 16.74 0.95 -7.96
N PHE A 78 17.53 1.87 -8.51
CA PHE A 78 17.70 2.06 -9.97
C PHE A 78 16.44 2.56 -10.71
N GLY A 79 15.62 3.40 -10.08
CA GLY A 79 14.48 4.06 -10.72
C GLY A 79 13.29 3.15 -10.98
N ARG A 80 13.24 1.99 -10.31
CA ARG A 80 12.13 1.05 -10.47
C ARG A 80 10.87 1.59 -9.84
N LYS A 81 9.73 1.26 -10.44
CA LYS A 81 8.43 1.51 -9.84
C LYS A 81 8.01 0.28 -9.04
N VAL A 82 7.41 0.50 -7.88
CA VAL A 82 6.84 -0.56 -7.05
C VAL A 82 5.41 -0.20 -6.74
N VAL A 83 4.54 -1.20 -6.62
CA VAL A 83 3.19 -0.98 -6.09
C VAL A 83 3.13 -1.41 -4.65
N LEU A 84 2.60 -0.52 -3.83
CA LEU A 84 2.29 -0.77 -2.44
C LEU A 84 0.78 -0.94 -2.29
N PRO A 85 0.29 -2.08 -1.79
CA PRO A 85 -1.11 -2.21 -1.41
C PRO A 85 -1.47 -1.16 -0.36
N ILE A 86 -2.67 -0.59 -0.40
CA ILE A 86 -3.07 0.47 0.54
C ILE A 86 -3.03 0.00 2.00
N GLY A 87 -3.15 -1.31 2.24
CA GLY A 87 -2.99 -1.93 3.54
C GLY A 87 -1.59 -1.77 4.13
N THR A 88 -0.54 -1.48 3.35
CA THR A 88 0.80 -1.18 3.87
C THR A 88 0.93 0.25 4.40
N VAL A 89 -0.04 1.13 4.11
CA VAL A 89 -0.03 2.49 4.65
C VAL A 89 -0.30 2.43 6.15
N GLU A 90 0.61 3.01 6.93
CA GLU A 90 0.48 3.18 8.36
C GLU A 90 -0.24 4.50 8.67
N ARG A 91 0.20 5.59 8.03
CA ARG A 91 -0.40 6.93 8.18
C ARG A 91 -0.08 7.82 7.00
N VAL A 92 -0.90 8.85 6.80
CA VAL A 92 -0.67 9.90 5.80
C VAL A 92 -0.54 11.25 6.50
N ASP A 93 0.56 11.94 6.25
CA ASP A 93 0.80 13.32 6.67
C ASP A 93 0.52 14.25 5.48
N HIS A 94 -0.66 14.87 5.49
CA HIS A 94 -1.08 15.78 4.43
C HIS A 94 -0.39 17.14 4.50
N GLU A 95 0.12 17.56 5.67
CA GLU A 95 0.83 18.83 5.82
C GLU A 95 2.19 18.76 5.12
N ASN A 96 2.91 17.67 5.35
CA ASN A 96 4.23 17.42 4.74
C ASN A 96 4.15 16.71 3.38
N ARG A 97 2.94 16.29 2.96
CA ARG A 97 2.71 15.48 1.76
C ARG A 97 3.55 14.20 1.77
N THR A 98 3.42 13.43 2.85
CA THR A 98 4.18 12.20 3.08
C THR A 98 3.26 11.04 3.44
N VAL A 99 3.44 9.90 2.76
CA VAL A 99 2.82 8.62 3.11
C VAL A 99 3.83 7.78 3.87
N HIS A 100 3.47 7.33 5.07
CA HIS A 100 4.29 6.42 5.86
C HIS A 100 3.77 5.00 5.69
N VAL A 101 4.68 4.06 5.43
CA VAL A 101 4.39 2.63 5.32
C VAL A 101 5.13 1.86 6.40
N ASP A 102 4.51 0.80 6.91
CA ASP A 102 5.09 -0.03 7.98
C ASP A 102 6.03 -1.12 7.43
N ARG A 103 6.56 -0.92 6.21
CA ARG A 103 7.53 -1.83 5.57
C ARG A 103 8.91 -1.21 5.61
N THR A 104 9.92 -2.07 5.65
CA THR A 104 11.31 -1.65 5.51
C THR A 104 11.67 -1.40 4.06
N LYS A 105 12.73 -0.64 3.84
CA LYS A 105 13.37 -0.45 2.54
C LYS A 105 13.71 -1.78 1.87
N ASP A 106 14.26 -2.73 2.62
CA ASP A 106 14.60 -4.05 2.08
C ASP A 106 13.36 -4.84 1.62
N GLN A 107 12.30 -4.84 2.43
CA GLN A 107 11.01 -5.48 2.07
C GLN A 107 10.37 -4.86 0.82
N ILE A 108 10.53 -3.55 0.60
CA ILE A 108 9.98 -2.89 -0.58
C ILE A 108 10.84 -3.17 -1.81
N LYS A 109 12.16 -3.27 -1.64
CA LYS A 109 13.09 -3.61 -2.72
C LYS A 109 12.85 -5.04 -3.24
N ASP A 110 12.50 -5.97 -2.36
CA ASP A 110 12.22 -7.36 -2.70
C ASP A 110 10.80 -7.57 -3.26
N ALA A 111 9.97 -6.53 -3.26
CA ALA A 111 8.62 -6.58 -3.81
C ALA A 111 8.62 -6.71 -5.35
N PRO A 112 7.54 -7.25 -5.95
CA PRO A 112 7.41 -7.32 -7.40
C PRO A 112 7.48 -5.94 -8.07
N GLU A 113 8.44 -5.77 -8.99
CA GLU A 113 8.59 -4.56 -9.80
C GLU A 113 7.35 -4.28 -10.64
N PHE A 114 6.90 -3.02 -10.69
CA PHE A 114 5.84 -2.60 -11.59
C PHE A 114 6.39 -2.36 -12.99
N THR A 115 5.77 -3.00 -13.98
CA THR A 115 6.12 -2.85 -15.40
C THR A 115 4.94 -2.23 -16.13
N ASP A 116 5.21 -1.18 -16.90
CA ASP A 116 4.22 -0.52 -17.73
C ASP A 116 3.60 -1.51 -18.74
N GLY A 117 2.27 -1.50 -18.85
CA GLY A 117 1.52 -2.43 -19.71
C GLY A 117 1.40 -3.86 -19.18
N ALA A 118 1.79 -4.14 -17.92
CA ALA A 118 1.50 -5.41 -17.27
C ALA A 118 -0.02 -5.59 -17.06
N ASP A 119 -0.48 -6.84 -17.11
CA ASP A 119 -1.86 -7.15 -16.76
C ASP A 119 -2.12 -6.78 -15.28
N HIS A 120 -3.12 -5.92 -15.05
CA HIS A 120 -3.40 -5.38 -13.72
C HIS A 120 -3.82 -6.47 -12.73
N GLU A 121 -4.45 -7.57 -13.19
CA GLU A 121 -4.94 -8.64 -12.34
C GLU A 121 -3.81 -9.58 -11.90
N ASP A 122 -2.93 -9.98 -12.83
CA ASP A 122 -1.71 -10.74 -12.50
C ASP A 122 -0.82 -9.96 -11.53
N TYR A 123 -0.61 -8.68 -11.83
CA TYR A 123 0.19 -7.79 -11.00
C TYR A 123 -0.39 -7.60 -9.60
N ARG A 124 -1.71 -7.41 -9.50
CA ARG A 124 -2.39 -7.31 -8.20
C ARG A 124 -2.23 -8.62 -7.43
N THR A 125 -2.44 -9.76 -8.06
CA THR A 125 -2.32 -11.07 -7.40
C THR A 125 -0.92 -11.29 -6.82
N ARG A 126 0.13 -11.18 -7.63
CA ARG A 126 1.52 -11.42 -7.18
C ARG A 126 1.95 -10.46 -6.06
N THR A 127 1.51 -9.21 -6.13
CA THR A 127 1.85 -8.18 -5.14
C THR A 127 1.11 -8.44 -3.83
N GLY A 128 -0.17 -8.80 -3.92
CA GLY A 128 -0.98 -9.16 -2.76
C GLY A 128 -0.42 -10.38 -2.05
N ASP A 129 -0.03 -11.41 -2.79
CA ASP A 129 0.58 -12.63 -2.25
C ASP A 129 1.92 -12.33 -1.55
N TYR A 130 2.79 -11.55 -2.21
CA TYR A 130 4.08 -11.14 -1.64
C TYR A 130 3.89 -10.44 -0.29
N TYR A 131 3.03 -9.41 -0.23
CA TYR A 131 2.85 -8.68 1.02
C TYR A 131 2.17 -9.55 2.07
N THR A 132 1.13 -10.31 1.72
CA THR A 132 0.46 -11.23 2.65
C THR A 132 1.44 -12.21 3.29
N GLU A 133 2.35 -12.79 2.51
CA GLU A 133 3.39 -13.67 3.04
C GLU A 133 4.42 -12.89 3.87
N SER A 134 4.81 -11.69 3.44
CA SER A 134 5.73 -10.84 4.22
C SER A 134 5.18 -10.52 5.63
N TYR A 135 3.87 -10.33 5.78
CA TYR A 135 3.22 -10.11 7.08
C TYR A 135 3.12 -11.38 7.92
N ARG A 136 2.97 -12.54 7.26
CA ARG A 136 2.95 -13.84 7.92
C ARG A 136 4.29 -14.19 8.55
N LEU A 137 5.38 -13.78 7.89
CA LEU A 137 6.76 -14.08 8.30
C LEU A 137 7.33 -13.09 9.33
N LEU A 138 6.58 -12.07 9.74
CA LEU A 138 7.00 -11.21 10.84
C LEU A 138 7.03 -12.02 12.16
N PRO A 139 8.13 -11.96 12.94
CA PRO A 139 8.13 -12.54 14.28
C PRO A 139 7.03 -11.84 15.12
N PRO A 140 6.34 -12.57 16.03
CA PRO A 140 5.45 -11.91 16.97
C PRO A 140 6.25 -10.87 17.74
N MET A 141 5.83 -9.61 17.65
CA MET A 141 6.38 -8.53 18.47
C MET A 141 6.32 -8.97 19.94
N LEU A 142 7.49 -9.11 20.57
CA LEU A 142 7.63 -9.40 22.00
C LEU A 142 7.37 -8.15 22.85
#